data_AF-A0A7Z9BI49-F1
#
_entry.id   AF-A0A7Z9BI49-F1
#
_cell.length_a   1.000
_cell.length_b   1.000
_cell.length_c   1.000
_cell.angle_alpha   90.00
_cell.angle_beta   90.00
_cell.angle_gamma   90.00
#
_symmetry.space_group_name_H-M   'P 1'
#
loop_
_entity.id
_entity.type
_entity.pdbx_description
1 polymer ?
#
loop_
_entity_poly.entity_id
_entity_poly.type
_entity_poly.pdbx_seq_one_letter_code
_entity_poly.pdbx_strand_id
1 'polypeptide(L)'
;MDVGGMVQPQKYPILEACSHYLIISSKLEAVNPWHEFCGQRGNLTPVAVISSVLTNTEEVHQIQPYIEITSGAWVMGQAPAIPEVLLNKVKALIHN
;
A
#
# COMPACT_ATOMS: atom_id res chain seq x y z
N MET A 1 -4.63 -9.83 1.77
CA MET A 1 -5.82 -9.42 2.55
C MET A 1 -6.14 -7.98 2.18
N ASP A 2 -7.41 -7.65 1.92
CA ASP A 2 -7.86 -6.26 1.72
C ASP A 2 -8.56 -5.77 2.98
N VAL A 3 -8.17 -4.59 3.48
CA VAL A 3 -8.66 -4.03 4.74
C VAL A 3 -8.91 -2.53 4.56
N GLY A 4 -10.15 -2.16 4.30
CA GLY A 4 -10.57 -0.76 4.12
C GLY A 4 -11.08 -0.07 5.38
N GLY A 5 -11.28 1.25 5.29
CA GLY A 5 -11.87 2.08 6.35
C GLY A 5 -10.86 2.55 7.41
N MET A 6 -11.35 2.89 8.60
CA MET A 6 -10.50 3.32 9.72
C MET A 6 -9.75 2.12 10.34
N VAL A 7 -8.57 2.38 10.90
CA VAL A 7 -7.87 1.42 11.76
C VAL A 7 -8.75 1.12 12.96
N GLN A 8 -9.01 -0.17 13.22
CA GLN A 8 -9.84 -0.63 14.33
C GLN A 8 -9.16 -1.81 15.02
N PRO A 9 -9.19 -1.90 16.36
CA PRO A 9 -8.56 -3.01 17.10
C PRO A 9 -9.04 -4.40 16.65
N GLN A 10 -10.28 -4.53 16.21
CA GLN A 10 -10.84 -5.81 15.76
C GLN A 10 -10.10 -6.40 14.54
N LYS A 11 -9.28 -5.61 13.86
CA LYS A 11 -8.47 -6.01 12.70
C LYS A 11 -7.12 -6.64 13.10
N TYR A 12 -6.75 -6.68 14.39
CA TYR A 12 -5.47 -7.24 14.86
C TYR A 12 -5.18 -8.67 14.36
N PRO A 13 -6.14 -9.61 14.34
CA PRO A 13 -5.87 -10.97 13.86
C PRO A 13 -5.38 -11.04 12.41
N ILE A 14 -5.67 -10.03 11.58
CA ILE A 14 -5.21 -9.97 10.18
C ILE A 14 -3.69 -9.78 10.12
N LEU A 15 -3.10 -9.11 11.11
CA LEU A 15 -1.66 -8.88 11.17
C LEU A 15 -0.88 -10.18 11.32
N GLU A 16 -1.42 -11.15 12.05
CA GLU A 16 -0.79 -12.47 12.26
C GLU A 16 -0.69 -13.30 10.97
N ALA A 17 -1.53 -13.01 9.98
CA ALA A 17 -1.55 -13.72 8.69
C ALA A 17 -0.67 -13.06 7.61
N CYS A 18 -0.06 -11.91 7.90
CA CYS A 18 0.68 -11.12 6.92
C CYS A 18 2.15 -10.97 7.35
N SER A 19 3.03 -10.80 6.38
CA SER A 19 4.44 -10.41 6.61
C SER A 19 4.76 -9.02 6.05
N HIS A 20 3.94 -8.56 5.11
CA HIS A 20 4.12 -7.33 4.34
C HIS A 20 2.80 -6.58 4.22
N TYR A 21 2.88 -5.28 4.01
CA TYR A 21 1.70 -4.45 3.74
C TYR A 21 1.98 -3.37 2.70
N LEU A 22 0.93 -2.94 2.02
CA LEU A 22 0.92 -1.75 1.18
C LEU A 22 -0.28 -0.90 1.56
N ILE A 23 -0.15 0.42 1.48
CA ILE A 23 -1.23 1.37 1.78
C ILE A 23 -1.66 2.03 0.47
N ILE A 24 -2.96 2.10 0.23
CA ILE A 24 -3.54 2.90 -0.85
C ILE A 24 -4.48 3.91 -0.19
N SER A 25 -4.28 5.20 -0.44
CA SER A 25 -5.12 6.24 0.13
C SER A 25 -5.15 7.48 -0.77
N SER A 26 -6.32 8.11 -0.90
CA SER A 26 -6.45 9.48 -1.42
C SER A 26 -6.27 10.55 -0.35
N LYS A 27 -6.06 10.13 0.91
CA LYS A 27 -5.93 10.96 2.11
C LYS A 27 -4.60 10.69 2.78
N LEU A 28 -3.67 11.64 2.71
CA LEU A 28 -2.32 11.49 3.28
C LEU A 28 -2.37 11.34 4.80
N GLU A 29 -3.30 12.02 5.47
CA GLU A 29 -3.50 11.96 6.91
C GLU A 29 -3.91 10.57 7.41
N ALA A 30 -4.44 9.71 6.54
CA ALA A 30 -4.79 8.33 6.88
C ALA A 30 -3.59 7.37 6.82
N VAL A 31 -2.47 7.75 6.21
CA VAL A 31 -1.31 6.86 6.00
C VAL A 31 -0.59 6.52 7.31
N ASN A 32 -0.31 7.53 8.15
CA ASN A 32 0.41 7.33 9.41
C ASN A 32 -0.29 6.35 10.38
N PRO A 33 -1.61 6.45 10.63
CA PRO A 33 -2.32 5.46 11.44
C PRO A 33 -2.16 4.01 10.95
N TRP A 34 -2.09 3.81 9.63
CA TRP A 34 -1.87 2.48 9.05
C TRP A 34 -0.41 2.01 9.20
N HIS A 35 0.58 2.91 9.11
CA HIS A 35 1.96 2.56 9.42
C HIS A 35 2.15 2.14 10.88
N GLU A 36 1.51 2.84 11.82
CA GLU A 36 1.53 2.44 13.23
C GLU A 36 0.89 1.07 13.43
N PHE A 37 -0.30 0.86 12.87
CA PHE A 37 -1.02 -0.39 13.01
C PHE A 37 -0.29 -1.58 12.39
N CYS A 38 0.12 -1.48 11.13
CA CYS A 38 0.76 -2.58 10.41
C CYS A 38 2.24 -2.74 10.79
N GLY A 39 3.00 -1.64 10.77
CA GLY A 39 4.44 -1.67 11.01
C GLY A 39 4.78 -1.83 12.49
N GLN A 40 4.37 -0.87 13.32
CA GLN A 40 4.81 -0.85 14.72
C GLN A 40 4.12 -1.93 15.56
N ARG A 41 2.82 -2.15 15.37
CA ARG A 41 2.06 -3.12 16.18
C ARG A 41 2.00 -4.51 15.55
N GLY A 42 1.92 -4.57 14.22
CA GLY A 42 1.90 -5.83 13.47
C GLY A 42 3.27 -6.39 13.12
N ASN A 43 4.35 -5.62 13.32
CA ASN A 43 5.71 -5.97 12.90
C ASN A 43 5.80 -6.36 11.41
N LEU A 44 4.92 -5.77 10.58
CA LEU A 44 4.88 -6.03 9.14
C LEU A 44 5.88 -5.14 8.41
N THR A 45 6.38 -5.62 7.28
CA THR A 45 7.31 -4.84 6.44
C THR A 45 6.53 -3.99 5.43
N PRO A 46 6.74 -2.65 5.38
CA PRO A 46 6.11 -1.82 4.37
C PRO A 46 6.70 -2.11 2.98
N VAL A 47 5.82 -2.30 2.00
CA VAL A 47 6.20 -2.49 0.60
C VAL A 47 6.03 -1.19 -0.17
N ALA A 48 4.86 -0.56 -0.04
CA ALA A 48 4.56 0.68 -0.74
C ALA A 48 3.46 1.51 -0.06
N VAL A 49 3.49 2.81 -0.32
CA VAL A 49 2.39 3.77 -0.10
C VAL A 49 1.99 4.35 -1.45
N ILE A 50 0.71 4.25 -1.79
CA ILE A 50 0.14 4.77 -3.02
C ILE A 50 -0.85 5.89 -2.70
N SER A 51 -0.48 7.10 -3.05
CA SER A 51 -1.35 8.28 -3.06
C SER A 51 -2.26 8.19 -4.30
N SER A 52 -3.49 7.72 -4.12
CA SER A 52 -4.41 7.51 -5.23
C SER A 52 -5.05 8.82 -5.68
N VAL A 53 -4.98 9.14 -6.97
CA VAL A 53 -5.54 10.37 -7.57
C VAL A 53 -6.56 10.06 -8.67
N LEU A 54 -7.37 11.05 -9.05
CA LEU A 54 -8.37 10.93 -10.13
C LEU A 54 -7.84 11.36 -11.51
N THR A 55 -6.59 11.83 -11.59
CA THR A 55 -5.90 12.23 -12.82
C THR A 55 -4.98 11.13 -13.28
N ASN A 56 -4.85 10.92 -14.60
CA ASN A 56 -3.93 9.94 -15.16
C ASN A 56 -2.47 10.32 -14.87
N THR A 57 -1.90 9.76 -13.81
CA THR A 57 -0.64 10.14 -13.18
C THR A 57 0.07 8.88 -12.73
N GLU A 58 1.38 8.81 -12.98
CA GLU A 58 2.28 7.84 -12.38
C GLU A 58 3.56 8.58 -12.02
N GLU A 59 3.78 8.78 -10.72
CA GLU A 59 4.94 9.49 -10.21
C GLU A 59 5.53 8.71 -9.04
N VAL A 60 6.84 8.46 -9.09
CA VAL A 60 7.59 7.77 -8.05
C VAL A 60 8.38 8.78 -7.24
N HIS A 61 8.05 8.91 -5.96
CA HIS A 61 8.68 9.86 -5.04
C HIS A 61 9.89 9.24 -4.37
N GLN A 62 9.80 7.97 -3.98
CA GLN A 62 10.89 7.25 -3.33
C GLN A 62 10.81 5.74 -3.57
N ILE A 63 11.94 5.04 -3.38
CA ILE A 63 12.04 3.57 -3.49
C ILE A 63 12.45 2.92 -2.15
N GLN A 64 13.11 3.67 -1.27
CA GLN A 64 13.56 3.22 0.04
C GLN A 64 13.17 4.25 1.11
N PRO A 65 12.78 3.82 2.33
CA PRO A 65 12.76 2.45 2.82
C PRO A 65 11.63 1.57 2.27
N TYR A 66 10.60 2.18 1.69
CA TYR A 66 9.52 1.54 0.93
C TYR A 66 9.20 2.39 -0.30
N ILE A 67 8.42 1.88 -1.24
CA ILE A 67 8.05 2.62 -2.45
C ILE A 67 6.98 3.66 -2.11
N GLU A 68 7.14 4.92 -2.50
CA GLU A 68 6.09 5.93 -2.39
C GLU A 68 5.76 6.47 -3.77
N ILE A 69 4.49 6.39 -4.15
CA ILE A 69 4.01 6.77 -5.49
C ILE A 69 2.72 7.58 -5.41
N THR A 70 2.53 8.47 -6.38
CA THR A 70 1.21 8.99 -6.75
C THR A 70 0.75 8.26 -7.99
N SER A 71 -0.44 7.64 -7.94
CA SER A 71 -0.96 6.89 -9.08
C SER A 71 -2.47 7.03 -9.25
N GLY A 72 -2.91 7.12 -10.49
CA GLY A 72 -4.31 7.26 -10.89
C GLY A 72 -4.42 7.51 -12.38
N ALA A 73 -5.60 7.68 -12.97
CA ALA A 73 -6.91 7.43 -12.37
C ALA A 73 -7.20 5.94 -12.45
N TRP A 74 -7.69 5.34 -11.37
CA TRP A 74 -8.11 3.94 -11.39
C TRP A 74 -9.63 3.86 -11.52
N VAL A 75 -10.08 3.30 -12.64
CA VAL A 75 -11.50 3.17 -12.97
C VAL A 75 -11.94 1.74 -12.73
N MET A 76 -13.05 1.58 -12.00
CA MET A 76 -13.63 0.26 -11.71
C MET A 76 -13.91 -0.50 -13.01
N GLY A 77 -13.50 -1.76 -13.07
CA GLY A 77 -13.69 -2.63 -14.25
C GLY A 77 -12.65 -2.47 -15.34
N GLN A 78 -11.71 -1.52 -15.20
CA GLN A 78 -10.53 -1.44 -16.05
C GLN A 78 -9.32 -1.99 -15.29
N ALA A 79 -8.40 -2.64 -16.00
CA ALA A 79 -7.10 -3.00 -15.44
C ALA A 79 -6.18 -1.77 -15.57
N PRO A 80 -5.91 -1.01 -14.48
CA PRO A 80 -4.99 0.10 -14.56
C PRO A 80 -3.57 -0.42 -14.82
N ALA A 81 -2.76 0.38 -15.50
CA ALA A 81 -1.32 0.15 -15.53
C ALA A 81 -0.78 0.26 -14.11
N ILE A 82 -0.16 -0.82 -13.62
CA ILE A 82 0.52 -0.84 -12.32
C ILE A 82 1.96 -0.37 -12.57
N PRO A 83 2.47 0.61 -11.79
CA PRO A 83 3.85 1.08 -11.95
C PRO A 83 4.83 -0.09 -11.87
N GLU A 84 5.75 -0.16 -12.85
CA GLU A 84 6.61 -1.34 -13.01
C GLU A 84 7.49 -1.59 -11.78
N VAL A 85 7.95 -0.51 -11.13
CA VAL A 85 8.72 -0.56 -9.88
C VAL A 85 7.98 -1.29 -8.76
N LEU A 86 6.66 -1.05 -8.64
CA LEU A 86 5.81 -1.71 -7.65
C LEU A 86 5.60 -3.17 -8.01
N LEU A 87 5.31 -3.45 -9.28
CA LEU A 87 5.09 -4.81 -9.77
C LEU A 87 6.33 -5.69 -9.54
N ASN A 88 7.50 -5.19 -9.87
CA ASN A 88 8.77 -5.89 -9.68
C ASN A 88 9.06 -6.15 -8.20
N LYS A 89 8.80 -5.15 -7.33
CA LYS A 89 8.95 -5.30 -5.88
C LYS A 89 8.02 -6.39 -5.32
N VAL A 90 6.75 -6.41 -5.71
CA VAL A 90 5.78 -7.42 -5.25
C VAL A 90 6.12 -8.80 -5.77
N LYS A 91 6.50 -8.93 -7.05
CA LYS A 91 6.92 -10.21 -7.65
C LYS A 91 8.13 -10.81 -6.91
N ALA A 92 9.08 -9.99 -6.48
CA ALA A 92 10.24 -10.46 -5.71
C ALA A 92 9.86 -11.02 -4.32
N LEU A 93 8.69 -10.67 -3.77
CA LEU A 93 8.21 -11.19 -2.49
C LEU A 93 7.47 -12.52 -2.61
N ILE A 94 6.86 -12.79 -3.78
CA ILE A 94 6.04 -14.00 -4.02
C ILE A 94 6.91 -15.17 -4.49
N HIS A 95 8.03 -14.91 -5.15
CA HIS A 95 8.95 -15.93 -5.66
C HIS A 95 10.09 -16.27 -4.70
N ASN A 96 9.96 -15.89 -3.42
CA ASN A 96 10.88 -16.29 -2.33
C ASN A 96 10.26 -17.40 -1.49
#